data_AF-A0A9W3SZN4-F1
#
_entry.id   AF-A0A9W3SZN4-F1
#
_cell.length_a   1.000
_cell.length_b   1.000
_cell.length_c   1.000
_cell.angle_alpha   90.00
_cell.angle_beta   90.00
_cell.angle_gamma   90.00
#
_symmetry.space_group_name_H-M   'P 1'
#
loop_
_entity.id
_entity.type
_entity.pdbx_description
1 polymer ?
#
loop_
_entity_poly.entity_id
_entity_poly.type
_entity_poly.pdbx_seq_one_letter_code
_entity_poly.pdbx_strand_id
1 'polypeptide(L)'
;MDHSLTRYVIRSKEEGKSEEEILKSMYKWGTQADIAKALNISIRRVKYLSNKFGLTKNESYKSTKICPVCGLETHISCFDVFWVNGKLKNKHVCYSCEREYHRSRYMHRVITEKWEQEQIKKEIFILKYKLEVLESLLK
;
A
#
# COMPACT_ATOMS: atom_id res chain seq x y z
N MET A 1 -17.29 -15.84 14.97
CA MET A 1 -18.45 -15.74 14.07
C MET A 1 -17.97 -16.08 12.66
N ASP A 2 -18.17 -17.31 12.16
CA ASP A 2 -17.80 -17.63 10.77
C ASP A 2 -18.43 -18.94 10.22
N HIS A 3 -19.54 -19.41 10.81
CA HIS A 3 -20.17 -20.68 10.43
C HIS A 3 -21.17 -20.57 9.27
N SER A 4 -21.42 -19.38 8.72
CA SER A 4 -22.42 -19.17 7.67
C SER A 4 -21.90 -19.54 6.27
N LEU A 5 -20.67 -19.14 5.92
CA LEU A 5 -20.08 -19.40 4.61
C LEU A 5 -19.79 -20.88 4.38
N THR A 6 -19.23 -21.57 5.37
CA THR A 6 -18.98 -23.02 5.27
C THR A 6 -20.28 -23.81 5.11
N ARG A 7 -21.34 -23.44 5.86
CA ARG A 7 -22.67 -24.05 5.72
C ARG A 7 -23.29 -23.78 4.34
N TYR A 8 -23.08 -22.59 3.79
CA TYR A 8 -23.53 -22.25 2.44
C TYR A 8 -22.83 -23.09 1.37
N VAL A 9 -21.51 -23.28 1.49
CA VAL A 9 -20.73 -24.11 0.55
C VAL A 9 -21.22 -25.56 0.56
N ILE A 10 -21.42 -26.14 1.74
CA ILE A 10 -21.90 -27.53 1.88
C ILE A 10 -23.26 -27.68 1.20
N ARG A 11 -24.22 -26.82 1.55
CA ARG A 11 -25.57 -26.84 0.96
C ARG A 11 -25.55 -26.64 -0.55
N SER A 12 -24.74 -25.71 -1.05
CA SER A 12 -24.67 -25.44 -2.49
C SER A 12 -24.07 -26.61 -3.27
N LYS A 13 -23.14 -27.36 -2.67
CA LYS A 13 -22.62 -28.59 -3.26
C LYS A 13 -23.67 -29.69 -3.29
N GLU A 14 -24.47 -29.82 -2.23
CA GLU A 14 -25.61 -30.76 -2.17
C GLU A 14 -26.69 -30.40 -3.22
N GLU A 15 -26.92 -29.11 -3.47
CA GLU A 15 -27.81 -28.60 -4.51
C GLU A 15 -27.23 -28.73 -5.95
N GLY A 16 -26.01 -29.26 -6.11
CA GLY A 16 -25.37 -29.47 -7.41
C GLY A 16 -24.88 -28.20 -8.11
N LYS A 17 -24.72 -27.08 -7.37
CA LYS A 17 -24.22 -25.83 -7.94
C LYS A 17 -22.76 -25.95 -8.38
N SER A 18 -22.44 -25.31 -9.49
CA SER A 18 -21.09 -25.24 -10.01
C SER A 18 -20.16 -24.44 -9.09
N GLU A 19 -18.85 -24.71 -9.17
CA GLU A 19 -17.83 -23.99 -8.41
C GLU A 19 -17.88 -22.47 -8.69
N GLU A 20 -18.21 -22.10 -9.94
CA GLU A 20 -18.37 -20.72 -10.37
C GLU A 20 -19.55 -20.02 -9.66
N GLU A 21 -20.71 -20.67 -9.57
CA GLU A 21 -21.91 -20.10 -8.93
C GLU A 21 -21.70 -19.89 -7.43
N ILE A 22 -21.08 -20.87 -6.78
CA ILE A 22 -20.73 -20.79 -5.35
C ILE A 22 -19.79 -19.60 -5.13
N LEU A 23 -18.72 -19.50 -5.93
CA LEU A 23 -17.77 -18.40 -5.86
C LEU A 23 -18.42 -17.04 -6.14
N LYS A 24 -19.27 -16.93 -7.18
CA LYS A 24 -20.01 -15.69 -7.52
C LYS A 24 -20.83 -15.18 -6.34
N SER A 25 -21.55 -16.07 -5.65
CA SER A 25 -22.35 -15.67 -4.49
C SER A 25 -21.48 -15.30 -3.31
N MET A 26 -20.43 -16.08 -3.02
CA MET A 26 -19.52 -15.81 -1.92
C MET A 26 -18.73 -14.51 -2.12
N TYR A 27 -18.35 -14.17 -3.36
CA TYR A 27 -17.61 -12.95 -3.68
C TYR A 27 -18.38 -11.65 -3.40
N LYS A 28 -19.72 -11.73 -3.32
CA LYS A 28 -20.57 -10.59 -2.98
C LYS A 28 -20.51 -10.23 -1.50
N TRP A 29 -20.23 -11.19 -0.62
CA TRP A 29 -20.41 -11.05 0.83
C TRP A 29 -19.14 -11.36 1.66
N GLY A 30 -18.22 -12.18 1.14
CA GLY A 30 -17.02 -12.63 1.85
C GLY A 30 -15.74 -11.96 1.37
N THR A 31 -14.75 -11.84 2.26
CA THR A 31 -13.39 -11.48 1.84
C THR A 31 -12.70 -12.69 1.19
N GLN A 32 -11.61 -12.47 0.45
CA GLN A 32 -10.84 -13.56 -0.14
C GLN A 32 -10.30 -14.54 0.92
N ALA A 33 -10.04 -14.07 2.15
CA ALA A 33 -9.62 -14.91 3.26
C ALA A 33 -10.76 -15.80 3.77
N ASP A 34 -11.96 -15.24 3.93
CA ASP A 34 -13.14 -15.99 4.38
C ASP A 34 -13.54 -17.05 3.34
N ILE A 35 -13.47 -16.69 2.05
CA ILE A 35 -13.75 -17.60 0.94
C ILE A 35 -12.73 -18.73 0.91
N ALA A 36 -11.43 -18.42 1.06
CA ALA A 36 -10.36 -19.40 1.09
C ALA A 36 -10.58 -20.42 2.22
N LYS A 37 -10.94 -19.93 3.41
CA LYS A 37 -11.23 -20.74 4.58
C LYS A 37 -12.48 -21.62 4.39
N ALA A 38 -13.56 -21.07 3.84
CA ALA A 38 -14.82 -21.80 3.64
C ALA A 38 -14.74 -22.88 2.55
N LEU A 39 -13.94 -22.65 1.50
CA LEU A 39 -13.69 -23.62 0.43
C LEU A 39 -12.51 -24.57 0.73
N ASN A 40 -11.80 -24.35 1.84
CA ASN A 40 -10.59 -25.07 2.22
C ASN A 40 -9.51 -25.05 1.09
N ILE A 41 -9.28 -23.87 0.52
CA ILE A 41 -8.30 -23.64 -0.55
C ILE A 41 -7.39 -22.46 -0.19
N SER A 42 -6.28 -22.30 -0.91
CA SER A 42 -5.40 -21.14 -0.69
C SER A 42 -6.02 -19.84 -1.20
N ILE A 43 -5.68 -18.71 -0.57
CA ILE A 43 -6.06 -17.37 -1.04
C ILE A 43 -5.58 -17.13 -2.48
N ARG A 44 -4.42 -17.69 -2.85
CA ARG A 44 -3.88 -17.62 -4.21
C ARG A 44 -4.80 -18.32 -5.23
N ARG A 45 -5.37 -19.48 -4.85
CA ARG A 45 -6.35 -20.20 -5.68
C ARG A 45 -7.65 -19.41 -5.81
N VAL A 46 -8.14 -18.81 -4.72
CA VAL A 46 -9.31 -17.90 -4.78
C VAL A 46 -9.06 -16.78 -5.78
N LYS A 47 -7.91 -16.10 -5.71
CA LYS A 47 -7.56 -15.01 -6.64
C LYS A 47 -7.53 -15.46 -8.10
N TYR A 48 -6.96 -16.63 -8.37
CA TYR A 48 -6.96 -17.22 -9.71
C TYR A 48 -8.39 -17.47 -10.22
N LEU A 49 -9.24 -18.12 -9.42
CA LEU A 49 -10.63 -18.40 -9.80
C LEU A 49 -11.44 -17.12 -9.98
N SER A 50 -11.20 -16.11 -9.15
CA SER A 50 -11.83 -14.80 -9.26
C SER A 50 -11.53 -14.16 -10.62
N ASN A 51 -10.27 -14.18 -11.04
CA ASN A 51 -9.87 -13.65 -12.33
C ASN A 51 -10.44 -14.50 -13.48
N LYS A 52 -10.39 -15.83 -13.36
CA LYS A 52 -10.91 -16.77 -14.37
C LYS A 52 -12.40 -16.54 -14.65
N PHE A 53 -13.18 -16.26 -13.61
CA PHE A 53 -14.64 -16.06 -13.71
C PHE A 53 -15.05 -14.58 -13.77
N GLY A 54 -14.11 -13.65 -13.90
CA GLY A 54 -14.41 -12.21 -13.97
C GLY A 54 -15.08 -11.64 -12.71
N LEU A 55 -14.81 -12.20 -11.54
CA LEU A 55 -15.43 -11.79 -10.29
C LEU A 55 -14.80 -10.50 -9.77
N THR A 56 -15.53 -9.40 -9.93
CA THR A 56 -15.21 -8.12 -9.28
C THR A 56 -15.95 -8.02 -7.95
N LYS A 57 -15.26 -7.64 -6.87
CA LYS A 57 -15.95 -7.29 -5.62
C LYS A 57 -16.97 -6.19 -5.88
N ASN A 58 -18.13 -6.27 -5.21
CA ASN A 58 -19.11 -5.18 -5.19
C ASN A 58 -18.41 -3.85 -4.84
N GLU A 59 -18.82 -2.76 -5.49
CA GLU A 59 -18.29 -1.41 -5.25
C GLU A 59 -18.36 -0.99 -3.78
N SER A 60 -19.26 -1.59 -2.98
CA SER A 60 -19.33 -1.40 -1.53
C SER A 60 -18.03 -1.76 -0.77
N TYR A 61 -17.19 -2.64 -1.32
CA TYR A 61 -15.86 -2.96 -0.78
C TYR A 61 -14.72 -2.18 -1.43
N LYS A 62 -14.98 -1.41 -2.49
CA LYS A 62 -14.05 -0.37 -2.96
C LYS A 62 -14.22 0.84 -2.05
N SER A 63 -13.83 0.70 -0.79
CA SER A 63 -13.70 1.85 0.09
C SER A 63 -12.47 2.63 -0.39
N THR A 64 -12.68 3.55 -1.32
CA THR A 64 -11.67 4.49 -1.78
C THR A 64 -11.71 5.74 -0.91
N LYS A 65 -10.57 6.42 -0.82
CA LYS A 65 -10.41 7.67 -0.09
C LYS A 65 -9.47 8.56 -0.90
N ILE A 66 -9.83 9.83 -1.00
CA ILE A 66 -8.99 10.85 -1.61
C ILE A 66 -7.91 11.24 -0.60
N CYS A 67 -6.65 11.15 -1.03
CA CYS A 67 -5.55 11.67 -0.23
C CYS A 67 -5.55 13.20 -0.32
N PRO A 68 -5.55 13.94 0.80
CA PRO A 68 -5.59 15.41 0.79
C PRO A 68 -4.25 16.05 0.40
N VAL A 69 -3.16 15.29 0.37
CA VAL A 69 -1.82 15.79 0.00
C VAL A 69 -1.61 15.68 -1.51
N CYS A 70 -1.84 14.50 -2.09
CA CYS A 70 -1.64 14.29 -3.53
C CYS A 70 -2.91 14.37 -4.38
N GLY A 71 -4.10 14.50 -3.76
CA GLY A 71 -5.39 14.56 -4.46
C GLY A 71 -5.84 13.26 -5.12
N LEU A 72 -5.05 12.18 -5.05
CA LEU A 72 -5.37 10.92 -5.70
C LEU A 72 -6.44 10.15 -4.91
N GLU A 73 -7.46 9.69 -5.63
CA GLU A 73 -8.40 8.70 -5.13
C GLU A 73 -7.71 7.32 -5.10
N THR A 74 -7.54 6.78 -3.90
CA THR A 74 -6.82 5.52 -3.69
C THR A 74 -7.60 4.60 -2.75
N HIS A 75 -7.33 3.30 -2.83
CA HIS A 75 -7.98 2.33 -1.96
C HIS A 75 -7.59 2.58 -0.48
N ILE A 76 -8.51 2.35 0.46
CA ILE A 76 -8.27 2.59 1.91
C ILE A 76 -7.07 1.82 2.47
N SER A 77 -6.70 0.70 1.87
CA SER A 77 -5.47 -0.04 2.25
C SER A 77 -4.18 0.75 2.01
N CYS A 78 -4.22 1.80 1.19
CA CYS A 78 -3.10 2.71 0.99
C CYS A 78 -2.97 3.74 2.13
N PHE A 79 -3.79 3.65 3.17
CA PHE A 79 -3.73 4.49 4.36
C PHE A 79 -3.46 3.60 5.58
N ASP A 80 -2.38 3.89 6.30
CA ASP A 80 -2.07 3.22 7.56
C ASP A 80 -3.24 3.30 8.54
N VAL A 81 -3.33 2.33 9.43
CA VAL A 81 -4.37 2.27 10.46
C VAL A 81 -3.79 2.61 11.82
N PHE A 82 -4.57 3.35 12.62
CA PHE A 82 -4.24 3.70 13.99
C PHE A 82 -5.49 3.57 14.88
N TRP A 83 -5.27 3.39 16.18
CA TRP A 83 -6.34 3.21 17.14
C TRP A 83 -6.76 4.54 17.75
N VAL A 84 -8.07 4.83 17.76
CA VAL A 84 -8.66 5.97 18.46
C VAL A 84 -9.85 5.49 19.28
N ASN A 85 -9.77 5.62 20.60
CA ASN A 85 -10.83 5.22 21.54
C ASN A 85 -11.32 3.78 21.29
N GLY A 86 -10.39 2.84 21.08
CA GLY A 86 -10.72 1.43 20.83
C GLY A 86 -11.30 1.13 19.43
N LYS A 87 -11.33 2.10 18.51
CA LYS A 87 -11.75 1.91 17.12
C LYS A 87 -10.56 2.07 16.18
N LEU A 88 -10.44 1.16 15.20
CA LEU A 88 -9.49 1.31 14.10
C LEU A 88 -9.93 2.46 13.18
N LYS A 89 -9.02 3.38 12.89
CA LYS A 89 -9.22 4.45 11.90
C LYS A 89 -8.04 4.48 10.93
N ASN A 90 -8.32 4.83 9.67
CA ASN A 90 -7.26 5.09 8.69
C ASN A 90 -6.68 6.49 8.88
N LYS A 91 -5.36 6.61 8.73
CA LYS A 91 -4.65 7.89 8.68
C LYS A 91 -5.24 8.78 7.60
N HIS A 92 -5.01 10.08 7.79
CA HIS A 92 -5.56 11.10 6.90
C HIS A 92 -4.83 11.12 5.54
N VAL A 93 -3.54 10.76 5.53
CA VAL A 93 -2.63 10.83 4.38
C VAL A 93 -2.30 9.42 3.90
N CYS A 94 -2.10 9.24 2.60
CA CYS A 94 -1.72 7.94 2.04
C CYS A 94 -0.26 7.61 2.35
N TYR A 95 0.05 6.31 2.35
CA TYR A 95 1.37 5.77 2.63
C TYR A 95 2.48 6.41 1.78
N SER A 96 2.21 6.70 0.50
CA SER A 96 3.20 7.31 -0.40
C SER A 96 3.62 8.69 0.10
N CYS A 97 2.66 9.56 0.38
CA CYS A 97 2.91 10.92 0.86
C CYS A 97 3.51 10.92 2.27
N GLU A 98 3.09 10.00 3.14
CA GLU A 98 3.68 9.85 4.48
C GLU A 98 5.14 9.41 4.41
N ARG A 99 5.46 8.42 3.56
CA ARG A 99 6.83 7.97 3.33
C ARG A 99 7.72 9.09 2.79
N GLU A 100 7.21 9.89 1.87
CA GLU A 100 7.93 11.02 1.29
C GLU A 100 8.19 12.13 2.32
N TYR A 101 7.20 12.43 3.17
CA TYR A 101 7.38 13.35 4.31
C TYR A 101 8.47 12.87 5.26
N HIS A 102 8.45 11.59 5.65
CA HIS A 102 9.49 11.03 6.52
C HIS A 102 10.86 11.02 5.87
N ARG A 103 10.95 10.72 4.57
CA ARG A 103 12.20 10.80 3.80
C ARG A 103 12.74 12.23 3.79
N SER A 104 11.89 13.22 3.51
CA SER A 104 12.27 14.64 3.52
C SER A 104 12.75 15.08 4.90
N ARG A 105 12.04 14.71 5.98
CA ARG A 105 12.47 15.01 7.36
C ARG A 105 13.76 14.31 7.77
N TYR A 106 13.99 13.09 7.31
CA TYR A 106 15.25 12.38 7.54
C TYR A 106 16.39 13.07 6.78
N MET A 107 16.19 13.38 5.49
CA MET A 107 17.17 14.10 4.68
C MET A 107 17.49 15.47 5.28
N HIS A 108 16.48 16.23 5.71
CA HIS A 108 16.70 17.50 6.41
C HIS A 108 17.53 17.31 7.68
N ARG A 109 17.23 16.30 8.52
CA ARG A 109 18.05 16.02 9.71
C ARG A 109 19.49 15.68 9.36
N VAL A 110 19.71 14.79 8.39
CA VAL A 110 21.06 14.42 7.93
C VAL A 110 21.81 15.63 7.36
N ILE A 111 21.12 16.48 6.59
CA ILE A 111 21.69 17.72 6.05
C ILE A 111 22.03 18.68 7.19
N THR A 112 21.16 18.85 8.19
CA THR A 112 21.43 19.71 9.35
C THR A 112 22.61 19.19 10.17
N GLU A 113 22.67 17.89 10.46
CA GLU A 113 23.75 17.27 11.23
C GLU A 113 25.10 17.30 10.50
N LYS A 114 25.10 17.27 9.18
CA LYS A 114 26.32 17.32 8.34
C LYS A 114 26.52 18.65 7.64
N TRP A 115 25.78 19.69 8.01
CA TRP A 115 25.76 20.96 7.28
C TRP A 115 27.14 21.61 7.25
N GLU A 116 27.82 21.63 8.40
CA GLU A 116 29.19 22.16 8.52
C GLU A 116 30.17 21.37 7.65
N GLN A 117 30.04 20.04 7.60
CA GLN A 117 30.89 19.20 6.74
C GLN A 117 30.65 19.47 5.25
N GLU A 118 29.40 19.68 4.84
CA GLU A 118 29.06 20.02 3.45
C GLU A 118 29.48 21.45 3.07
N GLN A 119 29.45 22.40 4.01
CA GLN A 119 30.02 23.75 3.81
C GLN A 119 31.53 23.68 3.59
N ILE A 120 32.25 22.94 4.43
CA ILE A 120 33.70 22.74 4.29
C ILE A 120 34.03 22.05 2.96
N LYS A 121 33.27 21.02 2.55
CA LYS A 121 33.48 20.38 1.23
C LYS A 121 33.31 21.35 0.07
N LYS A 122 32.30 22.23 0.13
CA LYS A 122 32.09 23.27 -0.88
C LYS A 122 33.24 24.26 -0.92
N GLU A 123 33.72 24.73 0.24
CA GLU A 123 34.89 25.62 0.31
C GLU A 123 36.14 24.96 -0.26
N ILE A 124 36.42 23.70 0.11
CA ILE A 124 37.55 22.93 -0.43
C ILE A 124 37.44 22.84 -1.96
N PHE A 125 36.26 22.54 -2.49
CA PHE A 125 36.04 22.44 -3.94
C PHE A 125 36.32 23.78 -4.63
N ILE A 126 35.79 24.89 -4.11
CA ILE A 126 35.99 26.24 -4.66
C ILE A 126 37.48 26.61 -4.64
N LEU A 127 38.19 26.33 -3.54
CA LEU A 127 39.61 26.62 -3.41
C LEU A 127 40.46 25.78 -4.36
N LYS A 128 40.14 24.48 -4.50
CA LYS A 128 40.80 23.61 -5.47
C LYS A 128 40.61 24.09 -6.90
N TYR A 129 39.38 24.47 -7.25
CA TYR A 129 39.09 25.03 -8.57
C TYR A 129 39.87 26.32 -8.84
N LYS A 130 39.94 27.22 -7.85
CA LYS A 130 40.76 28.44 -7.96
C LYS A 130 42.24 28.13 -8.16
N LEU A 131 42.78 27.15 -7.42
CA LEU A 131 44.16 26.70 -7.59
C LEU A 131 44.40 26.16 -8.99
N GLU A 132 43.52 25.29 -9.49
CA GLU A 132 43.62 24.71 -10.84
C GLU A 132 43.62 25.80 -11.93
N VAL A 133 42.75 26.80 -11.80
CA VAL A 133 42.74 27.97 -12.70
C VAL A 133 44.05 28.74 -12.62
N LEU A 134 44.56 29.03 -11.41
CA LEU A 134 45.82 29.76 -11.23
C LEU A 134 47.02 28.98 -11.78
N GLU A 135 47.07 27.68 -11.57
CA GLU A 135 48.09 26.79 -12.15
C GLU A 135 48.02 26.76 -13.67
N SER A 136 46.82 26.82 -14.27
CA SER A 136 46.66 26.90 -15.71
C SER A 136 47.22 28.20 -16.31
N LEU A 137 47.25 29.30 -15.54
CA LEU A 137 47.78 30.60 -15.96
C LEU A 137 49.30 30.71 -15.85
N LEU A 138 49.96 29.76 -15.19
CA LEU A 138 51.42 29.65 -15.09
C LEU A 138 52.04 28.78 -16.20
N LYS A 139 51.22 28.21 -17.09
CA LYS A 139 51.64 27.54 -18.33
C LYS A 139 51.69 28.52 -19.49
#